data_AF-A0AAW1ZCB6-F1
#
_entry.id   AF-A0AAW1ZCB6-F1
#
_cell.length_a   1.000
_cell.length_b   1.000
_cell.length_c   1.000
_cell.angle_alpha   90.00
_cell.angle_beta   90.00
_cell.angle_gamma   90.00
#
_symmetry.space_group_name_H-M   'P 1'
#
loop_
_entity.id
_entity.type
_entity.pdbx_description
1 polymer ?
#
loop_
_entity_poly.entity_id
_entity_poly.type
_entity_poly.pdbx_seq_one_letter_code
_entity_poly.pdbx_strand_id
1 'polypeptide(L)'
;MSGCFSGVQARLKELNPHSLYVHCSNHSLDLILQEAAREVSLVADTLNFVQGVSSVIRESSKRKQLYQSFFEAIDVISAELDRRFDQSSMKLAAKRERAVIKAAEGRSVDLEALQLPEELDTDRLELQLKMLRPSIAKQLADVTKDRGFMCVTVQDVASCLIKLQPQTRAMFSEIEKLIELCLCLPISTWVRSTMTQKRLTHLSLMHTNTDILNSLDIRPLMRDFISTTTERTSTFGHL
;
A
#
# COMPACT_ATOMS: atom_id res chain seq x y z
N MET A 1 -3.42 -13.18 43.54
CA MET A 1 -4.23 -11.99 43.92
C MET A 1 -5.50 -12.34 44.72
N SER A 2 -6.04 -13.55 44.59
CA SER A 2 -7.28 -14.03 45.23
C SER A 2 -7.10 -14.84 46.53
N GLY A 3 -5.89 -14.83 47.13
CA GLY A 3 -5.63 -15.60 48.34
C GLY A 3 -6.49 -15.14 49.52
N CYS A 4 -7.14 -16.09 50.20
CA CYS A 4 -8.10 -15.82 51.28
C CYS A 4 -7.48 -15.28 52.57
N PHE A 5 -6.19 -15.52 52.82
CA PHE A 5 -5.53 -15.13 54.08
C PHE A 5 -4.60 -13.92 53.96
N SER A 6 -4.01 -13.68 52.78
CA SER A 6 -3.02 -12.62 52.57
C SER A 6 -3.08 -12.00 51.17
N GLY A 7 -4.07 -12.38 50.37
CA GLY A 7 -4.27 -11.84 49.04
C GLY A 7 -4.76 -10.40 49.07
N VAL A 8 -4.46 -9.65 48.01
CA VAL A 8 -4.92 -8.28 47.81
C VAL A 8 -6.45 -8.18 47.91
N GLN A 9 -7.17 -9.21 47.47
CA GLN A 9 -8.63 -9.32 47.66
C GLN A 9 -9.04 -9.34 49.14
N ALA A 10 -8.37 -10.13 49.98
CA ALA A 10 -8.69 -10.24 51.41
C ALA A 10 -8.45 -8.90 52.12
N ARG A 11 -7.31 -8.26 51.83
CA ARG A 11 -6.98 -6.93 52.39
C ARG A 11 -7.92 -5.81 51.92
N LEU A 12 -8.39 -5.87 50.67
CA LEU A 12 -9.38 -4.91 50.17
C LEU A 12 -10.76 -5.09 50.83
N LYS A 13 -11.14 -6.33 51.14
CA LYS A 13 -12.36 -6.63 51.90
C LYS A 13 -12.29 -6.22 53.37
N GLU A 14 -11.11 -6.29 53.99
CA GLU A 14 -10.89 -5.78 55.36
C GLU A 14 -11.07 -4.25 55.43
N LEU A 15 -10.61 -3.52 54.41
CA LEU A 15 -10.75 -2.06 54.32
C LEU A 15 -12.16 -1.61 53.88
N ASN A 16 -12.81 -2.37 53.00
CA ASN A 16 -14.17 -2.10 52.54
C ASN A 16 -14.94 -3.42 52.29
N PRO A 17 -15.87 -3.79 53.18
CA PRO A 17 -16.65 -5.02 53.08
C PRO A 17 -17.50 -5.14 51.81
N HIS A 18 -17.84 -4.01 51.17
CA HIS A 18 -18.63 -3.96 49.94
C HIS A 18 -17.80 -4.08 48.66
N SER A 19 -16.48 -4.27 48.76
CA SER A 19 -15.63 -4.42 47.58
C SER A 19 -15.92 -5.73 46.84
N LEU A 20 -16.26 -5.60 45.55
CA LEU A 20 -16.49 -6.72 44.64
C LEU A 20 -15.17 -7.13 43.99
N TYR A 21 -14.88 -8.43 44.04
CA TYR A 21 -13.74 -9.01 43.35
C TYR A 21 -14.20 -9.61 42.03
N VAL A 22 -13.60 -9.14 40.93
CA VAL A 22 -13.83 -9.66 39.58
C VAL A 22 -12.47 -10.03 38.99
N HIS A 23 -12.41 -11.18 38.34
CA HIS A 23 -11.20 -11.60 37.63
C HIS A 23 -10.94 -10.67 36.43
N CYS A 24 -9.67 -10.32 36.18
CA CYS A 24 -9.32 -9.60 34.97
C CYS A 24 -9.48 -10.53 33.76
N SER A 25 -9.76 -9.95 32.59
CA SER A 25 -9.97 -10.72 31.35
C SER A 25 -8.82 -11.68 31.04
N ASN A 26 -7.58 -11.29 31.35
CA ASN A 26 -6.41 -12.15 31.15
C ASN A 26 -6.41 -13.38 32.05
N HIS A 27 -6.86 -13.24 33.31
CA HIS A 27 -6.95 -14.38 34.22
C HIS A 27 -8.13 -15.30 33.85
N SER A 28 -9.27 -14.71 33.46
CA SER A 28 -10.39 -15.49 32.95
C SER A 28 -10.00 -16.28 31.68
N LEU A 29 -9.23 -15.67 30.79
CA LEU A 29 -8.68 -16.35 29.61
C LEU A 29 -7.74 -17.49 29.98
N ASP A 30 -6.82 -17.27 30.92
CA ASP A 30 -5.90 -18.31 31.40
C ASP A 30 -6.65 -19.52 31.97
N LEU A 31 -7.71 -19.29 32.76
CA LEU A 31 -8.56 -20.37 33.28
C LEU A 31 -9.26 -21.15 32.16
N ILE A 32 -9.83 -20.45 31.16
CA ILE A 32 -10.47 -21.09 30.00
C ILE A 32 -9.46 -21.91 29.20
N LEU A 33 -8.25 -21.38 28.99
CA LEU A 33 -7.19 -22.10 28.27
C LEU A 33 -6.74 -23.35 29.04
N GLN A 34 -6.65 -23.27 30.36
CA GLN A 34 -6.32 -24.42 31.21
C GLN A 34 -7.41 -25.50 31.16
N GLU A 35 -8.68 -25.12 31.24
CA GLU A 35 -9.80 -26.05 31.09
C GLU A 35 -9.82 -26.67 29.68
N ALA A 36 -9.67 -25.86 28.64
CA ALA A 36 -9.61 -26.35 27.26
C ALA A 36 -8.43 -27.30 27.02
N ALA A 37 -7.26 -27.01 27.60
CA ALA A 37 -6.08 -27.88 27.49
C ALA A 37 -6.23 -29.19 28.27
N ARG A 38 -7.05 -29.24 29.32
CA ARG A 38 -7.37 -30.49 30.04
C ARG A 38 -8.24 -31.42 29.21
N GLU A 39 -9.24 -30.86 28.54
CA GLU A 39 -10.23 -31.64 27.77
C GLU A 39 -9.75 -31.97 26.35
N VAL A 40 -8.90 -31.12 25.74
CA VAL A 40 -8.46 -31.26 24.35
C VAL A 40 -6.94 -31.34 24.27
N SER A 41 -6.43 -32.55 24.01
CA SER A 41 -4.98 -32.80 23.91
C SER A 41 -4.30 -31.94 22.84
N LEU A 42 -4.95 -31.71 21.70
CA LEU A 42 -4.42 -30.84 20.64
C LEU A 42 -4.12 -29.42 21.14
N VAL A 43 -4.97 -28.87 22.03
CA VAL A 43 -4.77 -27.54 22.61
C VAL A 43 -3.57 -27.56 23.55
N ALA A 44 -3.48 -28.57 24.43
CA ALA A 44 -2.34 -28.75 25.32
C ALA A 44 -1.01 -28.90 24.54
N ASP A 45 -0.99 -29.76 23.53
CA ASP A 45 0.19 -30.01 22.68
C ASP A 45 0.62 -28.74 21.96
N THR A 46 -0.33 -27.96 21.44
CA THR A 46 -0.05 -26.68 20.77
C THR A 46 0.57 -25.67 21.74
N LEU A 47 0.02 -25.53 22.95
CA LEU A 47 0.55 -24.60 23.96
C LEU A 47 1.94 -25.03 24.44
N ASN A 48 2.14 -26.33 24.67
CA ASN A 48 3.45 -26.89 25.03
C ASN A 48 4.49 -26.69 23.93
N PHE A 49 4.09 -26.85 22.67
CA PHE A 49 4.97 -26.58 21.54
C PHE A 49 5.39 -25.11 21.49
N VAL A 50 4.45 -24.18 21.62
CA VAL A 50 4.74 -22.73 21.67
C VAL A 50 5.67 -22.39 22.84
N GLN A 51 5.45 -22.99 24.01
CA GLN A 51 6.33 -22.81 25.17
C GLN A 51 7.73 -23.35 24.90
N GLY A 52 7.85 -24.54 24.28
CA GLY A 52 9.12 -25.12 23.89
C GLY A 52 9.91 -24.24 22.92
N VAL A 53 9.25 -23.70 21.89
CA VAL A 53 9.86 -22.75 20.95
C VAL A 53 10.33 -21.48 21.70
N SER A 54 9.50 -20.95 22.61
CA SER A 54 9.87 -19.77 23.40
C SER A 54 11.10 -20.02 24.27
N SER A 55 11.17 -21.17 24.93
CA SER A 55 12.32 -21.56 25.76
C SER A 55 13.58 -21.68 24.91
N VAL A 56 13.52 -22.36 23.76
CA VAL A 56 14.65 -22.44 22.83
C VAL A 56 15.16 -21.05 22.47
N ILE A 57 14.29 -20.10 22.16
CA ILE A 57 14.71 -18.73 21.82
C ILE A 57 15.32 -18.01 23.03
N ARG A 58 14.69 -18.12 24.21
CA ARG A 58 15.04 -17.35 25.42
C ARG A 58 16.27 -17.86 26.17
N GLU A 59 16.55 -19.16 26.11
CA GLU A 59 17.67 -19.80 26.81
C GLU A 59 19.05 -19.40 26.27
N SER A 60 19.13 -18.85 25.07
CA SER A 60 20.36 -18.29 24.52
C SER A 60 20.23 -16.78 24.35
N SER A 61 21.11 -16.03 25.01
CA SER A 61 21.23 -14.59 24.82
C SER A 61 21.41 -14.21 23.35
N LYS A 62 22.21 -14.99 22.60
CA LYS A 62 22.43 -14.78 21.17
C LYS A 62 21.17 -15.03 20.32
N ARG A 63 20.42 -16.10 20.59
CA ARG A 63 19.16 -16.38 19.86
C ARG A 63 18.08 -15.35 20.19
N LYS A 64 17.98 -14.95 21.46
CA LYS A 64 17.08 -13.88 21.90
C LYS A 64 17.39 -12.55 21.21
N GLN A 65 18.68 -12.17 21.12
CA GLN A 65 19.09 -10.95 20.44
C GLN A 65 18.77 -11.00 18.94
N LEU A 66 19.08 -12.11 18.27
CA LEU A 66 18.75 -12.28 16.85
C LEU A 66 17.23 -12.19 16.60
N TYR A 67 16.43 -12.83 17.45
CA TYR A 67 14.97 -12.76 17.37
C TYR A 67 14.48 -11.32 17.52
N GLN A 68 15.01 -10.57 18.48
CA GLN A 68 14.66 -9.15 18.65
C GLN A 68 15.02 -8.32 17.42
N SER A 69 16.25 -8.42 16.92
CA SER A 69 16.69 -7.68 15.73
C SER A 69 15.89 -8.03 14.48
N PHE A 70 15.43 -9.28 14.35
CA PHE A 70 14.56 -9.69 13.25
C PHE A 70 13.20 -8.99 13.29
N PHE A 71 12.55 -8.95 14.46
CA PHE A 71 11.27 -8.24 14.61
C PHE A 71 11.44 -6.74 14.49
N GLU A 72 12.51 -6.15 15.04
CA GLU A 72 12.84 -4.74 14.83
C GLU A 72 12.98 -4.40 13.34
N ALA A 73 13.67 -5.26 12.56
CA ALA A 73 13.79 -5.08 11.12
C ALA A 73 12.44 -5.18 10.41
N ILE A 74 11.60 -6.16 10.77
CA ILE A 74 10.24 -6.28 10.21
C ILE A 74 9.39 -5.07 10.55
N ASP A 75 9.45 -4.57 11.79
CA ASP A 75 8.68 -3.41 12.23
C ASP A 75 9.12 -2.17 11.47
N VAL A 76 10.43 -1.96 11.28
CA VAL A 76 10.96 -0.86 10.46
C VAL A 76 10.52 -0.99 9.00
N ILE A 77 10.61 -2.18 8.42
CA ILE A 77 10.17 -2.42 7.03
C ILE A 77 8.67 -2.15 6.92
N SER A 78 7.86 -2.66 7.84
CA SER A 78 6.41 -2.48 7.82
C SER A 78 6.03 -1.02 7.98
N ALA A 79 6.64 -0.31 8.94
CA ALA A 79 6.44 1.12 9.13
C ALA A 79 6.84 1.93 7.90
N GLU A 80 7.93 1.55 7.21
CA GLU A 80 8.38 2.23 6.00
C GLU A 80 7.49 1.91 4.79
N LEU A 81 6.95 0.69 4.70
CA LEU A 81 5.92 0.33 3.72
C LEU A 81 4.65 1.15 3.96
N ASP A 82 4.16 1.23 5.19
CA ASP A 82 3.00 2.04 5.54
C ASP A 82 3.25 3.51 5.23
N ARG A 83 4.41 4.06 5.64
CA ARG A 83 4.79 5.45 5.32
C ARG A 83 4.83 5.73 3.82
N ARG A 84 5.19 4.74 2.99
CA ARG A 84 5.31 4.88 1.53
C ARG A 84 3.98 4.68 0.82
N PHE A 85 3.22 3.66 1.18
CA PHE A 85 2.05 3.20 0.44
C PHE A 85 0.71 3.60 1.08
N ASP A 86 0.69 3.94 2.38
CA ASP A 86 -0.51 4.36 3.11
C ASP A 86 -0.76 5.89 3.04
N GLN A 87 -0.01 6.59 2.18
CA GLN A 87 -0.16 8.02 1.94
C GLN A 87 -1.57 8.34 1.43
N SER A 88 -2.12 9.48 1.84
CA SER A 88 -3.45 9.94 1.42
C SER A 88 -3.60 10.00 -0.10
N SER A 89 -2.54 10.40 -0.81
CA SER A 89 -2.46 10.40 -2.27
C SER A 89 -2.60 9.00 -2.87
N MET A 90 -2.00 7.98 -2.26
CA MET A 90 -2.06 6.60 -2.74
C MET A 90 -3.41 5.97 -2.47
N LYS A 91 -3.99 6.24 -1.30
CA LYS A 91 -5.39 5.90 -0.99
C LYS A 91 -6.35 6.54 -1.99
N LEU A 92 -6.10 7.79 -2.37
CA LEU A 92 -6.94 8.50 -3.34
C LEU A 92 -6.80 7.91 -4.74
N ALA A 93 -5.57 7.59 -5.18
CA ALA A 93 -5.33 6.90 -6.44
C ALA A 93 -6.03 5.54 -6.49
N ALA A 94 -5.91 4.73 -5.44
CA ALA A 94 -6.59 3.44 -5.33
C ALA A 94 -8.13 3.58 -5.34
N LYS A 95 -8.69 4.62 -4.71
CA LYS A 95 -10.12 4.93 -4.79
C LYS A 95 -10.57 5.27 -6.21
N ARG A 96 -9.79 6.09 -6.93
CA ARG A 96 -10.04 6.45 -8.34
C ARG A 96 -9.94 5.24 -9.26
N GLU A 97 -8.93 4.40 -9.08
CA GLU A 97 -8.78 3.14 -9.82
C GLU A 97 -10.00 2.23 -9.60
N ARG A 98 -10.41 2.08 -8.34
CA ARG A 98 -11.57 1.26 -7.97
C ARG A 98 -12.89 1.83 -8.49
N ALA A 99 -13.01 3.14 -8.65
CA ALA A 99 -14.17 3.78 -9.27
C ALA A 99 -14.32 3.37 -10.74
N VAL A 100 -13.23 3.39 -11.52
CA VAL A 100 -13.23 2.95 -12.93
C VAL A 100 -13.60 1.47 -13.03
N ILE A 101 -13.05 0.63 -12.16
CA ILE A 101 -13.36 -0.82 -12.13
C ILE A 101 -14.83 -1.06 -11.77
N LYS A 102 -15.35 -0.41 -10.72
CA LYS A 102 -16.76 -0.52 -10.33
C LYS A 102 -17.70 -0.09 -11.46
N ALA A 103 -17.38 0.99 -12.15
CA ALA A 103 -18.14 1.45 -13.31
C ALA A 103 -18.09 0.42 -14.46
N ALA A 104 -16.92 -0.17 -14.72
CA ALA A 104 -16.75 -1.21 -15.73
C ALA A 104 -17.52 -2.51 -15.42
N GLU A 105 -17.85 -2.77 -14.15
CA GLU A 105 -18.69 -3.89 -13.71
C GLU A 105 -20.19 -3.53 -13.68
N GLY A 106 -20.54 -2.24 -13.79
CA GLY A 106 -21.90 -1.74 -13.72
C GLY A 106 -22.40 -1.42 -12.30
N ARG A 107 -21.48 -1.22 -11.35
CA ARG A 107 -21.80 -0.80 -9.98
C ARG A 107 -21.83 0.73 -9.88
N SER A 108 -22.61 1.27 -8.95
CA SER A 108 -22.63 2.71 -8.67
C SER A 108 -21.29 3.18 -8.09
N VAL A 109 -20.89 4.39 -8.49
CA VAL A 109 -19.66 5.05 -8.05
C VAL A 109 -20.06 6.32 -7.32
N ASP A 110 -19.49 6.51 -6.13
CA ASP A 110 -19.61 7.76 -5.38
C ASP A 110 -18.45 8.69 -5.78
N LEU A 111 -18.80 9.84 -6.35
CA LEU A 111 -17.84 10.81 -6.88
C LEU A 111 -17.30 11.78 -5.82
N GLU A 112 -18.08 12.08 -4.78
CA GLU A 112 -17.69 13.04 -3.74
C GLU A 112 -16.46 12.54 -2.97
N ALA A 113 -16.34 11.22 -2.81
CA ALA A 113 -15.22 10.58 -2.12
C ALA A 113 -13.89 10.56 -2.91
N LEU A 114 -13.88 10.97 -4.18
CA LEU A 114 -12.75 10.84 -5.11
C LEU A 114 -11.82 12.06 -5.19
N GLN A 115 -12.21 13.18 -4.57
CA GLN A 115 -11.48 14.47 -4.56
C GLN A 115 -10.81 14.74 -5.90
N LEU A 116 -11.62 14.85 -6.95
CA LEU A 116 -11.11 14.96 -8.32
C LEU A 116 -10.42 16.32 -8.55
N PRO A 117 -9.42 16.39 -9.45
CA PRO A 117 -8.83 17.66 -9.86
C PRO A 117 -9.87 18.58 -10.51
N GLU A 118 -9.71 19.90 -10.40
CA GLU A 118 -10.63 20.90 -10.97
C GLU A 118 -10.71 20.83 -12.51
N GLU A 119 -9.70 20.24 -13.16
CA GLU A 119 -9.67 20.05 -14.61
C GLU A 119 -10.60 18.93 -15.11
N LEU A 120 -11.13 18.10 -14.21
CA LEU A 120 -12.11 17.06 -14.54
C LEU A 120 -13.53 17.56 -14.31
N ASP A 121 -14.34 17.51 -15.37
CA ASP A 121 -15.76 17.80 -15.31
C ASP A 121 -16.48 16.63 -14.60
N THR A 122 -16.95 16.89 -13.38
CA THR A 122 -17.55 15.87 -12.49
C THR A 122 -18.91 15.40 -13.02
N ASP A 123 -19.73 16.30 -13.56
CA ASP A 123 -21.06 15.98 -14.09
C ASP A 123 -20.92 15.11 -15.35
N ARG A 124 -19.98 15.48 -16.22
CA ARG A 124 -19.69 14.72 -17.43
C ARG A 124 -19.07 13.37 -17.11
N LEU A 125 -18.19 13.29 -16.11
CA LEU A 125 -17.61 12.03 -15.65
C LEU A 125 -18.68 11.09 -15.08
N GLU A 126 -19.65 11.58 -14.31
CA GLU A 126 -20.72 10.76 -13.76
C GLU A 126 -21.52 10.05 -14.86
N LEU A 127 -21.91 10.81 -15.89
CA LEU A 127 -22.62 10.29 -17.05
C LEU A 127 -21.76 9.26 -17.80
N GLN A 128 -20.48 9.57 -18.03
CA GLN A 128 -19.57 8.65 -18.71
C GLN A 128 -19.40 7.34 -17.94
N LEU A 129 -19.27 7.37 -16.61
CA LEU A 129 -19.10 6.17 -15.78
C LEU A 129 -20.35 5.27 -15.84
N LYS A 130 -21.55 5.87 -15.87
CA LYS A 130 -22.81 5.11 -16.05
C LYS A 130 -22.90 4.47 -17.43
N MET A 131 -22.40 5.15 -18.47
CA MET A 131 -22.41 4.68 -19.85
C MET A 131 -21.27 3.72 -20.20
N LEU A 132 -20.27 3.58 -19.31
CA LEU A 132 -19.08 2.78 -19.56
C LEU A 132 -19.43 1.29 -19.74
N ARG A 133 -20.16 0.69 -18.79
CA ARG A 133 -20.50 -0.74 -18.80
C ARG A 133 -21.23 -1.17 -20.09
N PRO A 134 -22.31 -0.50 -20.53
CA PRO A 134 -22.98 -0.83 -21.79
C PRO A 134 -22.04 -0.79 -23.00
N SER A 135 -21.12 0.19 -23.04
CA SER A 135 -20.24 0.39 -24.19
C SER A 135 -19.08 -0.61 -24.27
N ILE A 136 -18.53 -1.06 -23.14
CA ILE A 136 -17.37 -1.98 -23.12
C ILE A 136 -17.74 -3.44 -22.86
N ALA A 137 -19.02 -3.76 -22.65
CA ALA A 137 -19.44 -5.08 -22.17
C ALA A 137 -18.96 -6.26 -23.01
N LYS A 138 -19.02 -6.11 -24.34
CA LYS A 138 -18.60 -7.16 -25.29
C LYS A 138 -17.08 -7.34 -25.26
N GLN A 139 -16.34 -6.23 -25.30
CA GLN A 139 -14.87 -6.24 -25.31
C GLN A 139 -14.31 -6.76 -23.98
N LEU A 140 -14.96 -6.45 -22.86
CA LEU A 140 -14.58 -6.93 -21.53
C LEU A 140 -14.81 -8.45 -21.40
N ALA A 141 -15.89 -8.98 -21.98
CA ALA A 141 -16.15 -10.41 -22.02
C ALA A 141 -15.10 -11.17 -22.85
N ASP A 142 -14.58 -10.56 -23.93
CA ASP A 142 -13.51 -11.15 -24.73
C ASP A 142 -12.17 -11.17 -23.98
N VAL A 143 -11.83 -10.09 -23.26
CA VAL A 143 -10.60 -10.00 -22.45
C VAL A 143 -10.60 -10.96 -21.26
N THR A 144 -11.74 -11.14 -20.60
CA THR A 144 -11.87 -12.03 -19.43
C THR A 144 -11.87 -13.51 -19.79
N LYS A 145 -12.34 -13.88 -20.99
CA LYS A 145 -12.27 -15.26 -21.50
C LYS A 145 -10.84 -15.72 -21.78
N ASP A 146 -9.99 -14.83 -22.27
CA ASP A 146 -8.61 -15.15 -22.68
C ASP A 146 -7.69 -15.45 -21.48
N ARG A 147 -7.98 -14.85 -20.30
CA ARG A 147 -7.14 -14.98 -19.09
C ARG A 147 -7.59 -16.04 -18.08
N GLY A 148 -8.78 -16.63 -18.24
CA GLY A 148 -9.31 -17.65 -17.32
C GLY A 148 -9.65 -17.16 -15.90
N PHE A 149 -9.58 -15.85 -15.60
CA PHE A 149 -9.94 -15.24 -14.32
C PHE A 149 -10.76 -13.96 -14.50
N MET A 150 -11.74 -13.72 -13.63
CA MET A 150 -12.63 -12.55 -13.63
C MET A 150 -12.07 -11.34 -12.86
N CYS A 151 -10.82 -10.96 -13.10
CA CYS A 151 -10.27 -9.73 -12.52
C CYS A 151 -10.21 -8.63 -13.60
N VAL A 152 -10.95 -7.54 -13.39
CA VAL A 152 -10.95 -6.37 -14.28
C VAL A 152 -9.97 -5.35 -13.73
N THR A 153 -8.91 -5.05 -14.48
CA THR A 153 -7.96 -3.98 -14.13
C THR A 153 -8.27 -2.70 -14.90
N VAL A 154 -7.76 -1.55 -14.44
CA VAL A 154 -7.87 -0.29 -15.19
C VAL A 154 -7.17 -0.36 -16.55
N GLN A 155 -6.11 -1.17 -16.68
CA GLN A 155 -5.45 -1.43 -17.96
C GLN A 155 -6.35 -2.21 -18.94
N ASP A 156 -7.17 -3.13 -18.44
CA ASP A 156 -8.13 -3.85 -19.27
C ASP A 156 -9.25 -2.91 -19.76
N VAL A 157 -9.71 -1.99 -18.91
CA VAL A 157 -10.66 -0.93 -19.30
C VAL A 157 -10.05 -0.02 -20.37
N ALA A 158 -8.80 0.42 -20.19
CA ALA A 158 -8.08 1.23 -21.17
C ALA A 158 -7.94 0.50 -22.52
N SER A 159 -7.59 -0.79 -22.48
CA SER A 159 -7.49 -1.64 -23.67
C SER A 159 -8.82 -1.82 -24.39
N CYS A 160 -9.94 -1.86 -23.65
CA CYS A 160 -11.28 -1.88 -24.24
C CYS A 160 -11.63 -0.56 -24.91
N LEU A 161 -11.32 0.58 -24.27
CA LEU A 161 -11.57 1.92 -24.83
C LEU A 161 -10.79 2.17 -26.13
N ILE A 162 -9.54 1.70 -26.21
CA ILE A 162 -8.72 1.82 -27.44
C ILE A 162 -9.34 1.03 -28.61
N LYS A 163 -10.04 -0.08 -28.32
CA LYS A 163 -10.70 -0.90 -29.35
C LYS A 163 -12.04 -0.33 -29.81
N LEU A 164 -12.54 0.77 -29.21
CA LEU A 164 -13.77 1.43 -29.65
C LEU A 164 -13.54 2.29 -30.90
N GLN A 165 -14.62 2.56 -31.64
CA GLN A 165 -14.58 3.50 -32.75
C GLN A 165 -14.18 4.91 -32.27
N PRO A 166 -13.44 5.70 -33.07
CA PRO A 166 -12.93 7.01 -32.66
C PRO A 166 -14.00 7.97 -32.14
N GLN A 167 -15.20 7.95 -32.75
CA GLN A 167 -16.32 8.80 -32.36
C GLN A 167 -16.88 8.40 -30.99
N THR A 168 -16.99 7.09 -30.72
CA THR A 168 -17.45 6.56 -29.43
C THR A 168 -16.42 6.79 -28.34
N ARG A 169 -15.13 6.64 -28.67
CA ARG A 169 -14.01 6.89 -27.75
C ARG A 169 -13.97 8.34 -27.29
N ALA A 170 -14.20 9.31 -28.20
CA ALA A 170 -14.25 10.73 -27.86
C ALA A 170 -15.35 11.09 -26.84
N MET A 171 -16.40 10.27 -26.73
CA MET A 171 -17.45 10.46 -25.71
C MET A 171 -16.98 10.16 -24.29
N PHE A 172 -15.87 9.43 -24.11
CA PHE A 172 -15.31 8.99 -22.83
C PHE A 172 -14.05 9.76 -22.41
N SER A 173 -13.87 10.99 -22.90
CA SER A 173 -12.64 11.75 -22.66
C SER A 173 -12.33 12.02 -21.19
N GLU A 174 -13.33 12.12 -20.30
CA GLU A 174 -13.07 12.33 -18.85
C GLU A 174 -12.65 11.02 -18.18
N ILE A 175 -13.18 9.87 -18.61
CA ILE A 175 -12.69 8.56 -18.19
C ILE A 175 -11.26 8.35 -18.66
N GLU A 176 -10.90 8.76 -19.88
CA GLU A 176 -9.52 8.66 -20.37
C GLU A 176 -8.57 9.49 -19.50
N LYS A 177 -8.90 10.75 -19.20
CA LYS A 177 -8.13 11.58 -18.26
C LYS A 177 -8.02 10.94 -16.87
N LEU A 178 -9.09 10.33 -16.36
CA LEU A 178 -9.09 9.65 -15.06
C LEU A 178 -8.20 8.40 -15.09
N ILE A 179 -8.22 7.62 -16.18
CA ILE A 179 -7.35 6.47 -16.39
C ILE A 179 -5.89 6.91 -16.47
N GLU A 180 -5.59 7.95 -17.24
CA GLU A 180 -4.25 8.55 -17.32
C GLU A 180 -3.77 8.98 -15.95
N LEU A 181 -4.62 9.66 -15.17
CA LEU A 181 -4.32 10.04 -13.80
C LEU A 181 -3.98 8.83 -12.92
N CYS A 182 -4.76 7.74 -13.03
CA CYS A 182 -4.52 6.50 -12.28
C CYS A 182 -3.20 5.81 -12.68
N LEU A 183 -2.84 5.83 -13.97
CA LEU A 183 -1.64 5.17 -14.48
C LEU A 183 -0.35 6.00 -14.28
N CYS A 184 -0.45 7.33 -14.27
CA CYS A 184 0.68 8.24 -14.11
C CYS A 184 1.04 8.52 -12.64
N LEU A 185 0.06 8.49 -11.73
CA LEU A 185 0.29 8.76 -10.30
C LEU A 185 1.34 7.82 -9.68
N PRO A 186 1.27 6.49 -9.82
CA PRO A 186 2.24 5.55 -9.24
C PRO A 186 3.68 5.85 -9.66
N ILE A 187 3.89 6.22 -10.92
CA ILE A 187 5.21 6.56 -11.48
C ILE A 187 5.74 7.83 -10.83
N SER A 188 4.91 8.87 -10.70
CA SER A 188 5.32 10.13 -10.07
C SER A 188 5.68 9.97 -8.59
N THR A 189 4.93 9.17 -7.83
CA THR A 189 5.21 8.86 -6.42
C THR A 189 6.45 7.98 -6.28
N TRP A 190 6.62 6.98 -7.14
CA TRP A 190 7.81 6.13 -7.15
C TRP A 190 9.07 6.96 -7.42
N VAL A 191 9.06 7.81 -8.46
CA VAL A 191 10.19 8.69 -8.77
C VAL A 191 10.41 9.74 -7.66
N ARG A 192 9.37 10.28 -7.03
CA ARG A 192 9.53 11.21 -5.88
C ARG A 192 10.18 10.54 -4.67
N SER A 193 10.01 9.22 -4.51
CA SER A 193 10.59 8.45 -3.41
C SER A 193 12.03 7.98 -3.66
N THR A 194 12.43 7.84 -4.93
CA THR A 194 13.79 7.42 -5.34
C THR A 194 14.64 8.57 -5.89
N MET A 195 14.05 9.76 -6.07
CA MET A 195 14.66 10.91 -6.72
C MET A 195 14.21 12.23 -6.08
N THR A 196 15.15 13.15 -5.84
CA THR A 196 14.82 14.47 -5.26
C THR A 196 13.94 15.29 -6.22
N GLN A 197 12.99 16.07 -5.69
CA GLN A 197 12.06 16.89 -6.47
C GLN A 197 12.77 17.75 -7.54
N LYS A 198 13.95 18.28 -7.20
CA LYS A 198 14.80 19.07 -8.10
C LYS A 198 15.23 18.27 -9.34
N ARG A 199 15.63 17.01 -9.16
CA ARG A 199 16.06 16.13 -10.25
C ARG A 199 14.87 15.69 -11.12
N LEU A 200 13.67 15.54 -10.54
CA LEU A 200 12.44 15.26 -11.30
C LEU A 200 12.07 16.44 -12.19
N THR A 201 12.03 17.65 -11.62
CA THR A 201 11.76 18.86 -12.39
C THR A 201 12.75 19.03 -13.54
N HIS A 202 14.05 18.80 -13.31
CA HIS A 202 15.04 18.87 -14.40
C HIS A 202 14.86 17.78 -15.45
N LEU A 203 14.57 16.53 -15.08
CA LEU A 203 14.31 15.46 -16.07
C LEU A 203 13.03 15.70 -16.87
N SER A 204 11.97 16.19 -16.23
CA SER A 204 10.74 16.57 -16.94
C SER A 204 11.00 17.73 -17.91
N LEU A 205 11.73 18.76 -17.49
CA LEU A 205 12.14 19.86 -18.38
C LEU A 205 13.00 19.37 -19.55
N MET A 206 13.90 18.44 -19.29
CA MET A 206 14.74 17.81 -20.31
C MET A 206 13.90 17.03 -21.32
N HIS A 207 12.94 16.22 -20.85
CA HIS A 207 12.06 15.46 -21.72
C HIS A 207 11.17 16.35 -22.59
N THR A 208 10.59 17.42 -22.02
CA THR A 208 9.79 18.38 -22.79
C THR A 208 10.62 19.10 -23.87
N ASN A 209 11.93 19.28 -23.64
CA ASN A 209 12.83 19.99 -24.54
C ASN A 209 13.86 19.05 -25.17
N THR A 210 13.42 17.87 -25.62
CA THR A 210 14.32 16.86 -26.19
C THR A 210 15.04 17.38 -27.46
N ASP A 211 14.40 18.26 -28.23
CA ASP A 211 14.98 18.85 -29.45
C ASP A 211 16.23 19.70 -29.15
N ILE A 212 16.21 20.46 -28.05
CA ILE A 212 17.33 21.30 -27.62
C ILE A 212 18.46 20.42 -27.07
N LEU A 213 18.14 19.35 -26.34
CA LEU A 213 19.13 18.42 -25.81
C LEU A 213 19.90 17.67 -26.90
N ASN A 214 19.22 17.30 -27.99
CA ASN A 214 19.87 16.64 -29.13
C ASN A 214 20.84 17.57 -29.88
N SER A 215 20.71 18.89 -29.71
CA SER A 215 21.62 19.89 -30.30
C SER A 215 22.86 20.19 -29.43
N LEU A 216 22.88 19.75 -28.18
CA LEU A 216 23.98 20.02 -27.25
C LEU A 216 25.11 19.01 -27.42
N ASP A 217 26.35 19.51 -27.57
CA ASP A 217 27.54 18.65 -27.55
C ASP A 217 27.82 18.21 -26.10
N ILE A 218 27.72 16.90 -25.88
CA ILE A 218 27.87 16.28 -24.56
C ILE A 218 29.34 16.31 -24.10
N ARG A 219 30.32 16.34 -25.03
CA ARG A 219 31.74 16.24 -24.68
C ARG A 219 32.27 17.45 -23.87
N PRO A 220 32.02 18.71 -24.29
CA PRO A 220 32.37 19.88 -23.49
C PRO A 220 31.68 19.89 -22.12
N LEU A 221 30.40 19.49 -22.06
CA LEU A 221 29.64 19.45 -20.82
C LEU A 221 30.19 18.42 -19.83
N MET A 222 30.61 17.25 -20.34
CA MET A 222 31.28 16.23 -19.52
C MET A 222 32.61 16.75 -18.98
N ARG A 223 33.39 17.47 -19.78
CA ARG A 223 34.66 18.04 -19.33
C ARG A 223 34.46 19.07 -18.21
N ASP A 224 33.47 19.94 -18.33
CA ASP A 224 33.09 20.89 -17.26
C ASP A 224 32.60 20.18 -16.01
N PHE A 225 31.80 19.12 -16.16
CA PHE A 225 31.31 18.34 -15.03
C PHE A 225 32.45 17.64 -14.26
N ILE A 226 33.43 17.12 -14.98
CA ILE A 226 34.61 16.43 -14.42
C ILE A 226 35.53 17.44 -13.72
N SER A 227 35.77 18.61 -14.32
CA SER A 227 36.67 19.63 -13.78
C SER A 227 36.18 20.27 -12.47
N THR A 228 34.89 20.15 -12.16
CA THR A 228 34.26 20.77 -10.98
C THR A 228 34.72 20.18 -9.65
N THR A 229 35.20 18.93 -9.60
CA THR A 229 35.59 18.29 -8.32
C THR A 229 36.77 17.35 -8.52
N THR A 230 37.77 17.42 -7.66
CA THR A 230 38.99 16.58 -7.70
C THR A 230 38.70 15.09 -7.66
N GLU A 231 37.65 14.67 -6.94
CA GLU A 231 37.15 13.29 -6.91
C GLU A 231 36.65 12.81 -8.28
N ARG A 232 36.00 13.69 -9.05
CA ARG A 232 35.47 13.38 -10.39
C ARG A 232 36.61 13.28 -11.40
N THR A 233 37.58 14.19 -11.34
CA THR A 233 38.80 14.10 -12.16
C THR A 233 39.57 12.80 -11.89
N SER A 234 39.67 12.38 -10.63
CA SER A 234 40.32 11.11 -10.28
C SER A 234 39.56 9.88 -10.78
N THR A 235 38.23 9.94 -10.84
CA THR A 235 37.38 8.80 -11.21
C THR A 235 37.21 8.66 -12.72
N PHE A 236 37.00 9.77 -13.42
CA PHE A 236 36.68 9.78 -14.85
C PHE A 236 37.88 10.15 -15.74
N GLY A 237 39.01 10.52 -15.15
CA GLY A 237 40.20 10.95 -15.88
C GLY A 237 40.03 12.28 -16.62
N HIS A 238 40.94 12.59 -17.53
CA HIS A 238 40.83 13.75 -18.41
C HIS A 238 40.23 13.34 -19.76
N LEU A 239 38.95 13.67 -19.96
CA LEU A 239 38.21 13.53 -21.23
C LEU A 239 38.34 14.80 -22.11
#